data_AF-A0A849XM07-F1
#
_entry.id   AF-A0A849XM07-F1
#
_cell.length_a   1.000
_cell.length_b   1.000
_cell.length_c   1.000
_cell.angle_alpha   90.00
_cell.angle_beta   90.00
_cell.angle_gamma   90.00
#
_symmetry.space_group_name_H-M   'P 1'
#
loop_
_entity.id
_entity.type
_entity.pdbx_description
1 polymer ?
#
loop_
_entity_poly.entity_id
_entity_poly.type
_entity_poly.pdbx_seq_one_letter_code
_entity_poly.pdbx_strand_id
1 'polypeptide(L)'
;MKKKLQNLYLLLIVIFLYAPIMTLMVLSFNSSRTRAKWGGFTGKWYVSLFQDEAIMSTLYNTLIIALLSALIATVIGTLASIGIQSMNRKFRTFMLGVTNIPMLNADIVTGVSMMLLFIAFRMTMGFSTILIAHITFNIPYVILSVMPKLKQTNRRTYEAALDLGASPIYAFFKVVFPDILPGILSGFLLAFTMSLDDFVITHFTKGPGIDTLSTKIYSEVRKGIRPEIYALSTIMFVTVLFLLFLINLKPEKEVHEKDGTIRKPSRARHTMRLVVTRVVPALLVIVITAGGFFYNSKTKISGSEKVIVYNWGEYLDPDVLDIFEEETGIQVVYEEYETNEIMYPKVQSGAISYDVVCPSDYMIQRMIENDLLAEINWDNIPNIKNIGQTYMDQSKAFDPENKYSVPYCWGTVGILYNKTMVDEPIDSWSVLWDPKYKDSILMQDSVRDAFGVTLKYLGYSLNSTDLDELNEAKNLLIRQKPLVQAYVVDQVRDKMIGNEAAIGVIYSGEAIYTQKENPNLEYVIPKEGSNIWIDSWVIPKNAEHKENAEKFINFLCRPDIALKNFEYITYSTPNEAARELIEDESIRNSKIAFPDASELSGCETFKFLGDKNDAVYNELWREVKSK
;
A
#
# COMPACT_ATOMS: atom_id res chain seq x y z
N MET A 1 12.44 25.40 -37.39
CA MET A 1 12.12 23.96 -37.16
C MET A 1 12.51 23.46 -35.77
N LYS A 2 13.73 23.70 -35.25
CA LYS A 2 14.17 23.22 -33.92
C LYS A 2 13.21 23.54 -32.75
N LYS A 3 12.71 24.78 -32.61
CA LYS A 3 11.74 25.14 -31.54
C LYS A 3 10.39 24.40 -31.65
N LYS A 4 9.88 24.19 -32.88
CA LYS A 4 8.62 23.45 -33.08
C LYS A 4 8.80 21.96 -32.72
N LEU A 5 9.94 21.37 -33.08
CA LEU A 5 10.26 19.99 -32.75
C LEU A 5 10.50 19.80 -31.24
N GLN A 6 11.18 20.74 -30.59
CA GLN A 6 11.37 20.76 -29.13
C GLN A 6 10.03 20.88 -28.39
N ASN A 7 9.15 21.80 -28.82
CA ASN A 7 7.83 21.95 -28.23
C ASN A 7 6.96 20.71 -28.46
N LEU A 8 7.05 20.06 -29.63
CA LEU A 8 6.35 18.81 -29.92
C LEU A 8 6.86 17.67 -29.02
N TYR A 9 8.18 17.55 -28.85
CA TYR A 9 8.77 16.56 -27.95
C TYR A 9 8.34 16.76 -26.49
N LEU A 10 8.35 18.01 -26.00
CA LEU A 10 7.82 18.35 -24.67
C LEU A 10 6.34 18.02 -24.55
N LEU A 11 5.53 18.32 -25.57
CA LEU A 11 4.11 17.99 -25.58
C LEU A 11 3.88 16.47 -25.50
N LEU A 12 4.65 15.67 -26.24
CA LEU A 12 4.58 14.21 -26.18
C LEU A 12 4.95 13.66 -24.80
N ILE A 13 5.97 14.22 -24.15
CA ILE A 13 6.33 13.86 -22.77
C ILE A 13 5.17 14.18 -21.81
N VAL A 14 4.60 15.38 -21.92
CA VAL A 14 3.46 15.79 -21.07
C VAL A 14 2.27 14.86 -21.31
N ILE A 15 1.92 14.56 -22.56
CA ILE A 15 0.83 13.61 -22.87
C ILE A 15 1.14 12.24 -22.26
N PHE A 16 2.36 11.72 -22.41
CA PHE A 16 2.75 10.43 -21.88
C PHE A 16 2.64 10.38 -20.34
N LEU A 17 3.06 11.43 -19.65
CA LEU A 17 3.00 11.50 -18.18
C LEU A 17 1.57 11.68 -17.64
N TYR A 18 0.73 12.48 -18.31
CA TYR A 18 -0.61 12.81 -17.81
C TYR A 18 -1.73 11.94 -18.41
N ALA A 19 -1.51 11.23 -19.51
CA ALA A 19 -2.54 10.39 -20.12
C ALA A 19 -3.10 9.32 -19.16
N PRO A 20 -2.29 8.58 -18.36
CA PRO A 20 -2.83 7.63 -17.39
C PRO A 20 -3.75 8.31 -16.37
N ILE A 21 -3.35 9.48 -15.86
CA ILE A 21 -4.17 10.26 -14.91
C ILE A 21 -5.50 10.67 -15.56
N MET A 22 -5.45 11.16 -16.79
CA MET A 22 -6.66 11.51 -17.55
C MET A 22 -7.56 10.30 -17.80
N THR A 23 -7.00 9.10 -18.03
CA THR A 23 -7.82 7.89 -18.17
C THR A 23 -8.52 7.52 -16.86
N LEU A 24 -7.84 7.63 -15.71
CA LEU A 24 -8.47 7.44 -14.40
C LEU A 24 -9.59 8.45 -14.16
N MET A 25 -9.37 9.72 -14.55
CA MET A 25 -10.40 10.77 -14.45
C MET A 25 -11.60 10.52 -15.37
N VAL A 26 -11.42 9.84 -16.50
CA VAL A 26 -12.55 9.43 -17.35
C VAL A 26 -13.27 8.23 -16.75
N LEU A 27 -12.51 7.25 -16.23
CA LEU A 27 -13.05 6.06 -15.59
C LEU A 27 -13.78 6.36 -14.27
N SER A 28 -13.48 7.48 -13.60
CA SER A 28 -14.24 7.92 -12.42
C SER A 28 -15.71 8.25 -12.71
N PHE A 29 -16.06 8.45 -13.99
CA PHE A 29 -17.42 8.63 -14.44
C PHE A 29 -18.04 7.37 -15.05
N ASN A 30 -17.32 6.24 -15.12
CA ASN A 30 -17.83 4.99 -15.66
C ASN A 30 -18.80 4.33 -14.67
N SER A 31 -20.01 3.97 -15.10
CA SER A 31 -20.99 3.30 -14.23
C SER A 31 -20.65 1.83 -13.92
N SER A 32 -19.83 1.20 -14.78
CA SER A 32 -19.32 -0.16 -14.61
C SER A 32 -18.23 -0.24 -13.54
N ARG A 33 -18.17 -1.39 -12.84
CA ARG A 33 -17.06 -1.71 -11.92
C ARG A 33 -15.81 -2.20 -12.64
N THR A 34 -15.92 -2.64 -13.89
CA THR A 34 -14.79 -3.15 -14.68
C THR A 34 -14.22 -2.09 -15.62
N ARG A 35 -12.88 -2.08 -15.78
CA ARG A 35 -12.18 -1.23 -16.75
C ARG A 35 -12.45 -1.61 -18.20
N ALA A 36 -12.75 -2.88 -18.45
CA ALA A 36 -12.90 -3.43 -19.79
C ALA A 36 -14.19 -3.01 -20.51
N LYS A 37 -15.21 -2.56 -19.77
CA LYS A 37 -16.52 -2.19 -20.34
C LYS A 37 -16.97 -0.81 -19.85
N TRP A 38 -17.35 0.06 -20.79
CA TRP A 38 -17.97 1.35 -20.48
C TRP A 38 -19.47 1.16 -20.24
N GLY A 39 -19.92 1.36 -19.00
CA GLY A 39 -21.33 1.18 -18.60
C GLY A 39 -22.18 2.45 -18.72
N GLY A 40 -21.61 3.59 -19.09
CA GLY A 40 -22.29 4.89 -19.14
C GLY A 40 -21.75 5.89 -18.12
N PHE A 41 -22.22 7.14 -18.19
CA PHE A 41 -21.78 8.23 -17.32
C PHE A 41 -22.50 8.22 -15.96
N THR A 42 -21.76 8.37 -14.85
CA THR A 42 -22.34 8.48 -13.50
C THR A 42 -21.49 9.37 -12.58
N GLY A 43 -22.14 10.02 -11.60
CA GLY A 43 -21.49 10.69 -10.49
C GLY A 43 -21.57 9.92 -9.16
N LYS A 44 -22.15 8.71 -9.16
CA LYS A 44 -22.47 7.95 -7.94
C LYS A 44 -21.24 7.67 -7.06
N TRP A 45 -20.08 7.45 -7.67
CA TRP A 45 -18.83 7.15 -6.96
C TRP A 45 -18.33 8.34 -6.14
N TYR A 46 -18.57 9.57 -6.60
CA TYR A 46 -18.26 10.77 -5.82
C TYR A 46 -19.15 10.88 -4.59
N VAL A 47 -20.44 10.52 -4.69
CA VAL A 47 -21.35 10.50 -3.54
C VAL A 47 -20.96 9.41 -2.55
N SER A 48 -20.71 8.19 -3.06
CA SER A 48 -20.26 7.04 -2.26
C SER A 48 -18.99 7.37 -1.48
N LEU A 49 -18.06 8.09 -2.12
CA LEU A 49 -16.80 8.53 -1.51
C LEU A 49 -17.00 9.45 -0.30
N PHE A 50 -18.01 10.34 -0.32
CA PHE A 50 -18.30 11.21 0.84
C PHE A 50 -19.11 10.51 1.94
N GLN A 51 -19.72 9.37 1.63
CA GLN A 51 -20.45 8.54 2.60
C GLN A 51 -19.54 7.53 3.31
N ASP A 52 -18.39 7.20 2.71
CA ASP A 52 -17.40 6.30 3.26
C ASP A 52 -16.60 7.00 4.39
N GLU A 53 -16.87 6.62 5.63
CA GLU A 53 -16.19 7.18 6.81
C GLU A 53 -14.68 6.89 6.82
N ALA A 54 -14.25 5.75 6.27
CA ALA A 54 -12.84 5.39 6.20
C ALA A 54 -12.08 6.26 5.21
N ILE A 55 -12.64 6.51 4.02
CA ILE A 55 -12.05 7.43 3.02
C ILE A 55 -12.02 8.86 3.56
N MET A 56 -13.10 9.31 4.21
CA MET A 56 -13.15 10.65 4.79
C MET A 56 -12.15 10.82 5.94
N SER A 57 -12.00 9.82 6.83
CA SER A 57 -10.97 9.79 7.86
C SER A 57 -9.56 9.93 7.26
N THR A 58 -9.29 9.17 6.20
CA THR A 58 -8.02 9.20 5.46
C THR A 58 -7.73 10.58 4.84
N LEU A 59 -8.75 11.23 4.26
CA LEU A 59 -8.67 12.60 3.75
C LEU A 59 -8.31 13.60 4.86
N TYR A 60 -8.98 13.52 6.01
CA TYR A 60 -8.70 14.40 7.15
C TYR A 60 -7.28 14.19 7.70
N ASN A 61 -6.87 12.94 7.90
CA ASN A 61 -5.51 12.60 8.34
C ASN A 61 -4.47 13.23 7.42
N THR A 62 -4.63 13.09 6.11
CA THR A 62 -3.72 13.65 5.11
C THR A 62 -3.62 15.16 5.20
N LEU A 63 -4.76 15.86 5.25
CA LEU A 63 -4.79 17.32 5.32
C LEU A 63 -4.22 17.86 6.64
N ILE A 64 -4.52 17.20 7.76
CA ILE A 64 -4.04 17.61 9.07
C ILE A 64 -2.52 17.38 9.17
N ILE A 65 -2.03 16.21 8.76
CA ILE A 65 -0.59 15.88 8.76
C ILE A 65 0.16 16.86 7.86
N ALA A 66 -0.32 17.08 6.63
CA ALA A 66 0.30 18.02 5.70
C ALA A 66 0.34 19.45 6.24
N LEU A 67 -0.75 19.91 6.84
CA LEU A 67 -0.83 21.26 7.41
C LEU A 67 0.09 21.42 8.64
N LEU A 68 -0.02 20.50 9.61
CA LEU A 68 0.77 20.58 10.85
C LEU A 68 2.26 20.42 10.56
N SER A 69 2.64 19.46 9.71
CA SER A 69 4.04 19.27 9.34
C SER A 69 4.59 20.51 8.65
N ALA A 70 3.84 21.11 7.71
CA ALA A 70 4.26 22.31 7.00
C ALA A 70 4.37 23.51 7.92
N LEU A 71 3.41 23.73 8.83
CA LEU A 71 3.46 24.82 9.81
C LEU A 71 4.67 24.69 10.73
N ILE A 72 4.86 23.53 11.34
CA ILE A 72 5.94 23.28 12.30
C ILE A 72 7.29 23.33 11.58
N ALA A 73 7.44 22.69 10.42
CA ALA A 73 8.65 22.74 9.62
C ALA A 73 8.95 24.17 9.13
N THR A 74 7.94 24.98 8.83
CA THR A 74 8.13 26.39 8.44
C THR A 74 8.74 27.21 9.57
N VAL A 75 8.24 27.03 10.79
CA VAL A 75 8.78 27.69 11.99
C VAL A 75 10.21 27.23 12.23
N ILE A 76 10.45 25.92 12.31
CA ILE A 76 11.76 25.34 12.59
C ILE A 76 12.77 25.70 11.48
N GLY A 77 12.40 25.54 10.21
CA GLY A 77 13.26 25.81 9.06
C GLY A 77 13.57 27.30 8.88
N THR A 78 12.66 28.21 9.24
CA THR A 78 12.94 29.65 9.26
C THR A 78 13.93 30.00 10.36
N LEU A 79 13.73 29.49 11.58
CA LEU A 79 14.67 29.69 12.70
C LEU A 79 16.05 29.08 12.38
N ALA A 80 16.07 27.87 11.81
CA ALA A 80 17.29 27.22 11.36
C ALA A 80 17.99 28.04 10.27
N SER A 81 17.26 28.62 9.32
CA SER A 81 17.84 29.48 8.28
C SER A 81 18.54 30.70 8.87
N ILE A 82 17.91 31.37 9.83
CA ILE A 82 18.48 32.52 10.55
C ILE A 82 19.72 32.09 11.33
N GLY A 83 19.63 30.98 12.08
CA GLY A 83 20.74 30.42 12.84
C GLY A 83 21.94 30.07 11.96
N ILE A 84 21.72 29.29 10.91
CA ILE A 84 22.75 28.87 9.94
C ILE A 84 23.41 30.07 9.25
N GLN A 85 22.66 31.13 8.96
CA GLN A 85 23.23 32.34 8.37
C GLN A 85 24.14 33.10 9.37
N SER A 86 23.84 33.05 10.67
CA SER A 86 24.67 33.68 11.70
C SER A 86 25.97 32.91 12.00
N MET A 87 26.06 31.63 11.63
CA MET A 87 27.22 30.78 11.86
C MET A 87 28.43 31.13 10.98
N ASN A 88 29.63 30.78 11.47
CA ASN A 88 30.88 30.85 10.70
C ASN A 88 30.87 29.84 9.52
N ARG A 89 31.78 30.01 8.56
CA ARG A 89 31.78 29.23 7.31
C ARG A 89 31.84 27.72 7.52
N LYS A 90 32.63 27.23 8.47
CA LYS A 90 32.79 25.78 8.73
C LYS A 90 31.52 25.17 9.32
N PHE A 91 31.00 25.76 10.40
CA PHE A 91 29.77 25.28 11.05
C PHE A 91 28.56 25.42 10.14
N ARG A 92 28.49 26.49 9.34
CA ARG A 92 27.44 26.66 8.32
C ARG A 92 27.43 25.51 7.32
N THR A 93 28.60 25.14 6.77
CA THR A 93 28.69 24.03 5.82
C THR A 93 28.31 22.70 6.47
N PHE A 94 28.77 22.44 7.70
CA PHE A 94 28.40 21.24 8.45
C PHE A 94 26.89 21.16 8.69
N MET A 95 26.28 22.22 9.23
CA MET A 95 24.85 22.25 9.51
C MET A 95 24.01 22.08 8.24
N LEU A 96 24.37 22.77 7.14
CA LEU A 96 23.69 22.58 5.85
C LEU A 96 23.83 21.13 5.35
N GLY A 97 24.97 20.49 5.57
CA GLY A 97 25.16 19.08 5.25
C GLY A 97 24.18 18.19 6.01
N VAL A 98 24.13 18.32 7.34
CA VAL A 98 23.22 17.55 8.21
C VAL A 98 21.76 17.80 7.84
N THR A 99 21.36 19.07 7.68
CA THR A 99 19.96 19.39 7.43
C THR A 99 19.51 18.95 6.04
N ASN A 100 20.41 18.80 5.07
CA ASN A 100 20.03 18.33 3.73
C ASN A 100 20.03 16.79 3.59
N ILE A 101 20.45 16.01 4.60
CA ILE A 101 20.47 14.54 4.52
C ILE A 101 19.12 13.96 4.04
N PRO A 102 17.95 14.35 4.61
CA PRO A 102 16.67 13.78 4.18
C PRO A 102 16.32 14.06 2.71
N MET A 103 16.86 15.15 2.14
CA MET A 103 16.61 15.58 0.77
C MET A 103 17.62 14.97 -0.24
N LEU A 104 18.77 14.51 0.24
CA LEU A 104 19.82 13.91 -0.60
C LEU A 104 19.67 12.38 -0.73
N ASN A 105 19.08 11.75 0.27
CA ASN A 105 18.82 10.31 0.26
C ASN A 105 17.53 9.99 -0.51
N ALA A 106 17.40 8.74 -0.95
CA ALA A 106 16.11 8.25 -1.44
C ALA A 106 15.08 8.23 -0.30
N ASP A 107 13.83 8.55 -0.58
CA ASP A 107 12.76 8.64 0.42
C ASP A 107 12.60 7.34 1.23
N ILE A 108 12.82 6.18 0.59
CA ILE A 108 12.78 4.87 1.25
C ILE A 108 13.83 4.73 2.36
N VAL A 109 15.02 5.29 2.16
CA VAL A 109 16.10 5.25 3.16
C VAL A 109 15.70 6.11 4.35
N THR A 110 15.13 7.29 4.11
CA THR A 110 14.63 8.17 5.18
C THR A 110 13.48 7.51 5.94
N GLY A 111 12.50 6.92 5.24
CA GLY A 111 11.36 6.23 5.83
C GLY A 111 11.76 5.07 6.74
N VAL A 112 12.58 4.14 6.25
CA VAL A 112 13.08 2.99 7.02
C VAL A 112 13.96 3.45 8.19
N SER A 113 14.79 4.47 8.00
CA SER A 113 15.64 5.00 9.08
C SER A 113 14.81 5.62 10.20
N MET A 114 13.75 6.36 9.88
CA MET A 114 12.83 6.92 10.87
C MET A 114 12.04 5.82 11.58
N MET A 115 11.59 4.79 10.86
CA MET A 115 10.93 3.63 11.44
C MET A 115 11.83 2.95 12.50
N LEU A 116 13.07 2.62 12.13
CA LEU A 116 14.06 2.02 13.03
C LEU A 116 14.38 2.93 14.22
N LEU A 117 14.43 4.24 14.01
CA LEU A 117 14.62 5.22 15.09
C LEU A 117 13.45 5.16 16.08
N PHE A 118 12.21 5.21 15.60
CA PHE A 118 11.02 5.15 16.46
C PHE A 118 10.95 3.84 17.24
N ILE A 119 11.30 2.71 16.61
CA ILE A 119 11.44 1.41 17.29
C ILE A 119 12.49 1.48 18.39
N ALA A 120 13.68 2.03 18.11
CA ALA A 120 14.76 2.14 19.09
C ALA A 120 14.37 2.99 20.31
N PHE A 121 13.51 3.99 20.11
CA PHE A 121 12.95 4.83 21.18
C PHE A 121 11.63 4.29 21.78
N ARG A 122 11.19 3.09 21.36
CA ARG A 122 9.93 2.45 21.80
C ARG A 122 8.70 3.35 21.61
N MET A 123 8.68 4.08 20.49
CA MET A 123 7.53 4.89 20.12
C MET A 123 6.48 4.02 19.43
N THR A 124 5.23 4.10 19.87
CA THR A 124 4.10 3.49 19.17
C THR A 124 3.90 4.17 17.82
N MET A 125 3.86 3.38 16.75
CA MET A 125 3.59 3.91 15.41
C MET A 125 2.16 4.44 15.30
N GLY A 126 1.98 5.57 14.61
CA GLY A 126 0.69 6.19 14.39
C GLY A 126 0.81 7.63 13.90
N PHE A 127 -0.15 8.47 14.26
CA PHE A 127 -0.20 9.87 13.81
C PHE A 127 1.06 10.66 14.20
N SER A 128 1.58 10.46 15.41
CA SER A 128 2.74 11.19 15.94
C SER A 128 4.03 10.87 15.19
N THR A 129 4.27 9.60 14.87
CA THR A 129 5.46 9.14 14.14
C THR A 129 5.43 9.65 12.70
N ILE A 130 4.27 9.61 12.03
CA ILE A 130 4.09 10.23 10.70
C ILE A 130 4.39 11.74 10.79
N LEU A 131 3.79 12.44 11.75
CA LEU A 131 3.98 13.89 11.90
C LEU A 131 5.46 14.26 12.12
N ILE A 132 6.17 13.55 13.00
CA ILE A 132 7.60 13.79 13.26
C ILE A 132 8.45 13.53 12.01
N ALA A 133 8.17 12.44 11.29
CA ALA A 133 8.87 12.10 10.07
C ALA A 133 8.65 13.17 8.98
N HIS A 134 7.40 13.61 8.80
CA HIS A 134 7.06 14.66 7.84
C HIS A 134 7.68 16.02 8.23
N ILE A 135 7.73 16.37 9.52
CA ILE A 135 8.43 17.59 9.97
C ILE A 135 9.92 17.50 9.59
N THR A 136 10.56 16.38 9.90
CA THR A 136 11.99 16.15 9.66
C THR A 136 12.34 16.26 8.17
N PHE A 137 11.55 15.64 7.31
CA PHE A 137 11.71 15.69 5.86
C PHE A 137 11.36 17.07 5.26
N ASN A 138 10.46 17.85 5.88
CA ASN A 138 10.03 19.16 5.35
C ASN A 138 10.96 20.34 5.72
N ILE A 139 11.70 20.26 6.83
CA ILE A 139 12.64 21.32 7.25
C ILE A 139 13.64 21.75 6.15
N PRO A 140 14.31 20.84 5.41
CA PRO A 140 15.28 21.19 4.37
C PRO A 140 14.64 22.02 3.25
N TYR A 141 13.41 21.67 2.84
CA TYR A 141 12.64 22.38 1.82
C TYR A 141 12.28 23.81 2.22
N VAL A 142 11.93 24.02 3.50
CA VAL A 142 11.72 25.36 4.05
C VAL A 142 13.03 26.15 4.03
N ILE A 143 14.13 25.55 4.45
CA ILE A 143 15.45 26.21 4.45
C ILE A 143 15.86 26.62 3.04
N LEU A 144 15.66 25.75 2.05
CA LEU A 144 15.92 26.06 0.64
C LEU A 144 15.11 27.25 0.13
N SER A 145 13.92 27.47 0.67
CA SER A 145 13.04 28.58 0.27
C SER A 145 13.35 29.89 1.01
N VAL A 146 13.67 29.82 2.30
CA VAL A 146 13.91 30.99 3.17
C VAL A 146 15.34 31.52 3.02
N MET A 147 16.34 30.63 2.96
CA MET A 147 17.76 30.99 2.92
C MET A 147 18.12 31.95 1.77
N PRO A 148 17.65 31.78 0.52
CA PRO A 148 17.94 32.72 -0.56
C PRO A 148 17.37 34.12 -0.29
N LYS A 149 16.19 34.23 0.31
CA LYS A 149 15.58 35.52 0.66
C LYS A 149 16.31 36.21 1.80
N LEU A 150 16.71 35.44 2.80
CA LEU A 150 17.51 35.95 3.91
C LEU A 150 18.90 36.45 3.45
N LYS A 151 19.49 35.85 2.41
CA LYS A 151 20.73 36.34 1.77
C LYS A 151 20.52 37.60 0.91
N GLN A 152 19.30 37.82 0.42
CA GLN A 152 18.93 39.01 -0.38
C GLN A 152 18.61 40.22 0.50
N THR A 153 18.27 40.03 1.78
CA THR A 153 17.99 41.11 2.72
C THR A 153 19.20 42.03 2.91
N ASN A 154 19.00 43.34 2.82
CA ASN A 154 20.08 44.30 3.00
C ASN A 154 20.38 44.51 4.49
N ARG A 155 21.50 43.96 4.95
CA ARG A 155 21.97 44.08 6.34
C ARG A 155 22.02 45.53 6.86
N ARG A 156 22.34 46.50 5.99
CA ARG A 156 22.41 47.92 6.37
C ARG A 156 21.06 48.48 6.82
N THR A 157 19.95 47.97 6.29
CA THR A 157 18.61 48.43 6.69
C THR A 157 18.23 47.98 8.10
N TYR A 158 18.71 46.81 8.51
CA TYR A 158 18.57 46.33 9.89
C TYR A 158 19.45 47.14 10.85
N GLU A 159 20.71 47.40 10.48
CA GLU A 159 21.63 48.23 11.28
C GLU A 159 21.10 49.67 11.45
N ALA A 160 20.57 50.29 10.38
CA ALA A 160 19.95 51.61 10.46
C ALA A 160 18.73 51.67 11.39
N ALA A 161 17.96 50.59 11.50
CA ALA A 161 16.84 50.54 12.43
C ALA A 161 17.32 50.55 13.89
N LEU A 162 18.40 49.82 14.20
CA LEU A 162 19.03 49.81 15.52
C LEU A 162 19.60 51.18 15.88
N ASP A 163 20.25 51.87 14.92
CA ASP A 163 20.81 53.22 15.11
C ASP A 163 19.72 54.26 15.44
N LEU A 164 18.50 54.08 14.92
CA LEU A 164 17.33 54.90 15.23
C LEU A 164 16.67 54.55 16.58
N GLY A 165 17.27 53.66 17.37
CA GLY A 165 16.79 53.27 18.70
C GLY A 165 15.79 52.11 18.72
N ALA A 166 15.60 51.39 17.61
CA ALA A 166 14.77 50.19 17.61
C ALA A 166 15.43 49.07 18.43
N SER A 167 14.64 48.34 19.22
CA SER A 167 15.12 47.10 19.83
C SER A 167 15.36 46.02 18.75
N PRO A 168 16.30 45.07 18.96
CA PRO A 168 16.58 44.00 17.98
C PRO A 168 15.35 43.20 17.54
N ILE A 169 14.44 42.92 18.48
CA ILE A 169 13.18 42.21 18.20
C ILE A 169 12.28 43.07 17.31
N TYR A 170 12.14 44.36 17.61
CA TYR A 170 11.34 45.28 16.80
C TYR A 170 11.95 45.44 15.40
N ALA A 171 13.26 45.66 15.31
CA ALA A 171 13.98 45.79 14.04
C ALA A 171 13.84 44.51 13.18
N PHE A 172 13.92 43.33 13.79
CA PHE A 172 13.68 42.06 13.10
C PHE A 172 12.26 41.99 12.52
N PHE A 173 11.22 42.18 13.34
CA PHE A 173 9.84 42.06 12.88
C PHE A 173 9.43 43.17 11.91
N LYS A 174 10.06 44.35 11.99
CA LYS A 174 9.74 45.49 11.15
C LYS A 174 10.48 45.51 9.81
N VAL A 175 11.72 45.01 9.77
CA VAL A 175 12.60 45.11 8.60
C VAL A 175 12.88 43.75 7.99
N VAL A 176 13.44 42.81 8.76
CA VAL A 176 13.91 41.53 8.24
C VAL A 176 12.75 40.58 7.93
N PHE A 177 11.79 40.46 8.84
CA PHE A 177 10.67 39.52 8.71
C PHE A 177 9.82 39.78 7.46
N PRO A 178 9.41 41.03 7.12
CA PRO A 178 8.69 41.31 5.88
C PRO A 178 9.46 40.98 4.60
N ASP A 179 10.80 41.12 4.62
CA ASP A 179 11.66 40.81 3.48
C ASP A 179 11.78 39.31 3.22
N ILE A 180 11.83 38.50 4.29
CA ILE A 180 11.91 37.04 4.17
C ILE A 180 10.54 36.36 4.09
N LEU A 181 9.45 37.06 4.43
CA LEU A 181 8.08 36.53 4.40
C LEU A 181 7.70 35.85 3.07
N PRO A 182 8.06 36.38 1.88
CA PRO A 182 7.79 35.67 0.61
C PRO A 182 8.51 34.34 0.48
N GLY A 183 9.67 34.19 1.13
CA GLY A 183 10.42 32.92 1.23
C GLY A 183 9.81 31.96 2.23
N ILE A 184 9.33 32.48 3.38
CA ILE A 184 8.60 31.70 4.40
C ILE A 184 7.32 31.12 3.79
N LEU A 185 6.51 31.93 3.10
CA LEU A 185 5.29 31.47 2.44
C LEU A 185 5.57 30.45 1.34
N SER A 186 6.63 30.66 0.55
CA SER A 186 7.05 29.67 -0.44
C SER A 186 7.53 28.36 0.20
N GLY A 187 8.27 28.43 1.31
CA GLY A 187 8.71 27.26 2.06
C GLY A 187 7.54 26.48 2.66
N PHE A 188 6.56 27.18 3.24
CA PHE A 188 5.33 26.57 3.75
C PHE A 188 4.56 25.82 2.67
N LEU A 189 4.32 26.46 1.51
CA LEU A 189 3.57 25.84 0.43
C LEU A 189 4.31 24.65 -0.18
N LEU A 190 5.64 24.73 -0.27
CA LEU A 190 6.46 23.62 -0.75
C LEU A 190 6.41 22.44 0.24
N ALA A 191 6.62 22.70 1.54
CA ALA A 191 6.50 21.68 2.59
C ALA A 191 5.11 21.04 2.65
N PHE A 192 4.04 21.84 2.51
CA PHE A 192 2.68 21.33 2.46
C PHE A 192 2.45 20.41 1.26
N THR A 193 2.93 20.81 0.09
CA THR A 193 2.80 20.03 -1.15
C THR A 193 3.57 18.71 -1.06
N MET A 194 4.81 18.76 -0.57
CA MET A 194 5.64 17.55 -0.39
C MET A 194 5.05 16.59 0.64
N SER A 195 4.45 17.11 1.72
CA SER A 195 3.82 16.29 2.76
C SER A 195 2.51 15.62 2.30
N LEU A 196 1.74 16.31 1.45
CA LEU A 196 0.43 15.84 0.97
C LEU A 196 0.56 14.65 0.00
N ASP A 197 1.63 14.61 -0.78
CA ASP A 197 1.90 13.57 -1.79
C ASP A 197 2.89 12.49 -1.31
N ASP A 198 3.38 12.58 -0.07
CA ASP A 198 4.30 11.56 0.44
C ASP A 198 3.57 10.24 0.67
N PHE A 199 4.07 9.19 0.00
CA PHE A 199 3.67 7.81 0.24
C PHE A 199 4.73 7.08 1.08
N VAL A 200 6.00 7.22 0.71
CA VAL A 200 7.06 6.31 1.16
C VAL A 200 7.36 6.51 2.64
N ILE A 201 7.56 7.75 3.10
CA ILE A 201 7.88 8.02 4.50
C ILE A 201 6.65 7.68 5.36
N THR A 202 5.46 8.04 4.91
CA THR A 202 4.20 7.70 5.58
C THR A 202 4.03 6.19 5.74
N HIS A 203 4.26 5.40 4.68
CA HIS A 203 4.08 3.95 4.70
C HIS A 203 4.92 3.26 5.78
N PHE A 204 6.17 3.70 5.97
CA PHE A 204 7.07 3.14 6.98
C PHE A 204 6.86 3.71 8.39
N THR A 205 6.16 4.84 8.53
CA THR A 205 6.01 5.51 9.82
C THR A 205 4.57 5.56 10.33
N LYS A 206 3.60 5.07 9.55
CA LYS A 206 2.21 4.91 9.98
C LYS A 206 2.04 3.74 10.93
N GLY A 207 0.99 3.82 11.76
CA GLY A 207 0.50 2.72 12.58
C GLY A 207 -0.85 2.20 12.09
N PRO A 208 -1.37 1.13 12.69
CA PRO A 208 -2.65 0.54 12.32
C PRO A 208 -3.80 1.53 12.41
N GLY A 209 -4.71 1.46 11.45
CA GLY A 209 -5.90 2.31 11.40
C GLY A 209 -5.63 3.79 11.07
N ILE A 210 -4.39 4.17 10.76
CA ILE A 210 -4.03 5.54 10.37
C ILE A 210 -3.47 5.52 8.95
N ASP A 211 -4.38 5.70 7.98
CA ASP A 211 -4.02 5.88 6.59
C ASP A 211 -4.02 7.35 6.17
N THR A 212 -3.14 7.65 5.21
CA THR A 212 -3.21 8.84 4.37
C THR A 212 -3.75 8.46 3.00
N LEU A 213 -4.15 9.46 2.22
CA LEU A 213 -4.71 9.21 0.90
C LEU A 213 -3.72 8.51 -0.01
N SER A 214 -2.43 8.83 0.12
CA SER A 214 -1.35 8.18 -0.63
C SER A 214 -1.24 6.70 -0.28
N THR A 215 -1.25 6.33 1.03
CA THR A 215 -1.18 4.93 1.45
C THR A 215 -2.44 4.15 1.12
N LYS A 216 -3.62 4.79 1.21
CA LYS A 216 -4.90 4.19 0.83
C LYS A 216 -5.00 3.98 -0.68
N ILE A 217 -4.67 4.97 -1.50
CA ILE A 217 -4.68 4.80 -2.97
C ILE A 217 -3.74 3.68 -3.39
N TYR A 218 -2.53 3.61 -2.81
CA TYR A 218 -1.57 2.56 -3.14
C TYR A 218 -2.12 1.16 -2.86
N SER A 219 -2.68 0.94 -1.66
CA SER A 219 -3.20 -0.38 -1.28
C SER A 219 -4.42 -0.78 -2.13
N GLU A 220 -5.24 0.20 -2.53
CA GLU A 220 -6.45 -0.04 -3.30
C GLU A 220 -6.19 -0.25 -4.80
N VAL A 221 -5.14 0.37 -5.36
CA VAL A 221 -4.75 0.17 -6.76
C VAL A 221 -4.28 -1.27 -7.01
N ARG A 222 -3.73 -1.93 -5.99
CA ARG A 222 -3.18 -3.29 -6.10
C ARG A 222 -4.19 -4.41 -5.84
N LYS A 223 -5.23 -4.16 -5.03
CA LYS A 223 -6.27 -5.17 -4.67
C LYS A 223 -7.26 -5.49 -5.79
N GLY A 224 -7.53 -4.53 -6.66
CA GLY A 224 -8.63 -4.62 -7.62
C GLY A 224 -9.37 -3.30 -7.62
N ILE A 225 -9.60 -2.71 -8.78
CA ILE A 225 -9.91 -1.27 -8.79
C ILE A 225 -11.39 -1.01 -8.52
N ARG A 226 -11.67 -0.56 -7.30
CA ARG A 226 -12.94 0.06 -6.92
C ARG A 226 -13.10 1.42 -7.60
N PRO A 227 -14.20 1.70 -8.34
CA PRO A 227 -14.38 2.96 -9.06
C PRO A 227 -14.32 4.23 -8.19
N GLU A 228 -14.59 4.12 -6.89
CA GLU A 228 -14.48 5.17 -5.88
C GLU A 228 -13.05 5.74 -5.81
N ILE A 229 -12.03 4.91 -6.06
CA ILE A 229 -10.62 5.32 -6.04
C ILE A 229 -10.28 6.22 -7.24
N TYR A 230 -10.95 6.02 -8.39
CA TYR A 230 -10.80 6.93 -9.53
C TYR A 230 -11.35 8.32 -9.20
N ALA A 231 -12.49 8.37 -8.51
CA ALA A 231 -13.08 9.61 -8.04
C ALA A 231 -12.16 10.33 -7.04
N LEU A 232 -11.60 9.59 -6.08
CA LEU A 232 -10.63 10.11 -5.11
C LEU A 232 -9.36 10.65 -5.78
N SER A 233 -8.73 9.87 -6.65
CA SER A 233 -7.53 10.25 -7.39
C SER A 233 -7.77 11.51 -8.23
N THR A 234 -8.97 11.63 -8.81
CA THR A 234 -9.39 12.83 -9.56
C THR A 234 -9.45 14.06 -8.65
N ILE A 235 -10.09 13.95 -7.47
CA ILE A 235 -10.20 15.06 -6.51
C ILE A 235 -8.80 15.49 -6.05
N MET A 236 -7.94 14.54 -5.69
CA MET A 236 -6.57 14.84 -5.26
C MET A 236 -5.78 15.55 -6.34
N PHE A 237 -5.78 15.01 -7.57
CA PHE A 237 -5.04 15.60 -8.67
C PHE A 237 -5.50 17.03 -8.98
N VAL A 238 -6.81 17.25 -9.03
CA VAL A 238 -7.39 18.59 -9.25
C VAL A 238 -7.03 19.54 -8.11
N THR A 239 -7.03 19.06 -6.87
CA THR A 239 -6.66 19.87 -5.69
C THR A 239 -5.19 20.26 -5.70
N VAL A 240 -4.29 19.32 -5.97
CA VAL A 240 -2.84 19.58 -6.10
C VAL A 240 -2.57 20.54 -7.26
N LEU A 241 -3.18 20.32 -8.42
CA LEU A 241 -3.04 21.19 -9.58
C LEU A 241 -3.54 22.60 -9.28
N PHE A 242 -4.67 22.72 -8.58
CA PHE A 242 -5.22 24.01 -8.16
C PHE A 242 -4.30 24.73 -7.16
N LEU A 243 -3.72 24.01 -6.19
CA LEU A 243 -2.74 24.57 -5.25
C LEU A 243 -1.47 25.02 -5.97
N LEU A 244 -0.93 24.21 -6.89
CA LEU A 244 0.23 24.58 -7.72
C LEU A 244 -0.07 25.81 -8.60
N PHE A 245 -1.29 25.91 -9.12
CA PHE A 245 -1.72 27.09 -9.87
C PHE A 245 -1.75 28.33 -8.97
N LEU A 246 -2.31 28.23 -7.75
CA LEU A 246 -2.29 29.32 -6.77
C LEU A 246 -0.87 29.73 -6.35
N ILE A 247 0.05 28.77 -6.18
CA ILE A 247 1.47 29.02 -5.87
C ILE A 247 2.15 29.81 -7.00
N ASN A 248 1.86 29.44 -8.25
CA ASN A 248 2.45 30.06 -9.43
C ASN A 248 1.76 31.37 -9.85
N LEU A 249 0.57 31.67 -9.33
CA LEU A 249 -0.05 32.99 -9.38
C LEU A 249 0.65 33.98 -8.42
N LYS A 250 1.98 34.09 -8.48
CA LYS A 250 2.66 35.28 -7.95
C LYS A 250 2.49 36.40 -8.98
N PRO A 251 1.92 37.55 -8.60
CA PRO A 251 2.10 38.75 -9.40
C PRO A 251 3.58 39.10 -9.31
N GLU A 252 4.26 39.02 -10.44
CA GLU A 252 5.58 39.58 -10.65
C GLU A 252 5.57 41.00 -10.05
N LYS A 253 6.47 41.29 -9.10
CA LYS A 253 6.69 42.68 -8.72
C LYS A 253 7.25 43.34 -9.97
N GLU A 254 6.42 44.12 -10.67
CA GLU A 254 6.89 45.05 -11.69
C GLU A 254 8.02 45.87 -11.05
N VAL A 255 9.25 45.57 -11.49
CA VAL A 255 10.40 46.43 -11.29
C VAL A 255 10.19 47.60 -12.24
N HIS A 256 10.26 48.81 -11.67
CA HIS A 256 10.11 50.10 -12.32
C HIS A 256 10.77 50.21 -13.71
N GLU A 257 10.15 50.95 -14.63
CA GLU A 257 10.83 52.10 -15.26
C GLU A 257 9.89 53.14 -15.93
N LYS A 258 10.35 54.40 -15.86
CA LYS A 258 10.13 55.56 -16.76
C LYS A 258 8.69 56.01 -17.04
N ASP A 259 8.12 56.75 -16.09
CA ASP A 259 7.38 58.01 -16.31
C ASP A 259 6.44 58.27 -15.13
N GLY A 260 6.97 58.96 -14.11
CA GLY A 260 6.33 59.79 -13.06
C GLY A 260 4.86 59.65 -12.63
N THR A 261 4.13 58.57 -12.94
CA THR A 261 2.70 58.43 -12.68
C THR A 261 2.43 57.13 -11.95
N ILE A 262 2.14 57.26 -10.66
CA ILE A 262 1.75 56.15 -9.79
C ILE A 262 0.31 55.75 -10.17
N ARG A 263 0.13 54.74 -11.03
CA ARG A 263 -1.18 54.11 -11.21
C ARG A 263 -1.49 53.27 -9.97
N LYS A 264 -2.46 53.71 -9.16
CA LYS A 264 -2.99 52.91 -8.05
C LYS A 264 -3.49 51.55 -8.58
N PRO A 265 -3.18 50.41 -7.92
CA PRO A 265 -3.72 49.12 -8.33
C PRO A 265 -5.25 49.16 -8.25
N SER A 266 -5.96 48.56 -9.22
CA SER A 266 -7.43 48.53 -9.22
C SER A 266 -7.94 47.87 -7.94
N ARG A 267 -9.05 48.38 -7.38
CA ARG A 267 -9.70 47.83 -6.16
C ARG A 267 -9.88 46.31 -6.27
N ALA A 268 -10.27 45.81 -7.45
CA ALA A 268 -10.43 44.39 -7.74
C ALA A 268 -9.13 43.57 -7.59
N ARG A 269 -7.97 44.08 -8.05
CA ARG A 269 -6.67 43.40 -7.88
C ARG A 269 -6.21 43.39 -6.41
N HIS A 270 -6.50 44.44 -5.65
CA HIS A 270 -6.18 44.48 -4.22
C HIS A 270 -7.07 43.50 -3.43
N THR A 271 -8.37 43.44 -3.72
CA THR A 271 -9.30 42.48 -3.11
C THR A 271 -8.91 41.05 -3.45
N MET A 272 -8.61 40.74 -4.72
CA MET A 272 -8.18 39.41 -5.14
C MET A 272 -6.86 38.98 -4.49
N ARG A 273 -5.89 39.91 -4.36
CA ARG A 273 -4.63 39.66 -3.65
C ARG A 273 -4.87 39.37 -2.18
N LEU A 274 -5.75 40.13 -1.52
CA LEU A 274 -6.06 39.95 -0.09
C LEU A 274 -6.82 38.64 0.16
N VAL A 275 -7.73 38.28 -0.75
CA VAL A 275 -8.45 37.00 -0.71
C VAL A 275 -7.49 35.82 -0.88
N VAL A 276 -6.63 35.82 -1.90
CA VAL A 276 -5.69 34.72 -2.17
C VAL A 276 -4.56 34.63 -1.13
N THR A 277 -4.04 35.76 -0.63
CA THR A 277 -2.89 35.75 0.29
C THR A 277 -3.25 35.67 1.76
N ARG A 278 -4.49 35.98 2.16
CA ARG A 278 -4.90 35.99 3.57
C ARG A 278 -6.15 35.16 3.85
N VAL A 279 -7.15 35.24 2.98
CA VAL A 279 -8.46 34.61 3.25
C VAL A 279 -8.45 33.12 2.91
N VAL A 280 -7.88 32.71 1.77
CA VAL A 280 -7.80 31.30 1.37
C VAL A 280 -6.95 30.46 2.34
N PRO A 281 -5.74 30.89 2.76
CA PRO A 281 -4.96 30.16 3.76
C PRO A 281 -5.64 30.12 5.13
N ALA A 282 -6.29 31.22 5.56
CA ALA A 282 -7.02 31.27 6.82
C ALA A 282 -8.26 30.36 6.82
N LEU A 283 -9.01 30.30 5.71
CA LEU A 283 -10.13 29.39 5.54
C LEU A 283 -9.69 27.94 5.48
N LEU A 284 -8.59 27.62 4.78
CA LEU A 284 -8.02 26.27 4.79
C LEU A 284 -7.61 25.85 6.21
N VAL A 285 -6.94 26.73 6.95
CA VAL A 285 -6.57 26.47 8.34
C VAL A 285 -7.82 26.27 9.20
N ILE A 286 -8.86 27.10 9.06
CA ILE A 286 -10.10 26.98 9.83
C ILE A 286 -10.88 25.71 9.46
N VAL A 287 -11.01 25.36 8.19
CA VAL A 287 -11.74 24.16 7.74
C VAL A 287 -11.00 22.90 8.16
N ILE A 288 -9.67 22.88 8.10
CA ILE A 288 -8.84 21.74 8.52
C ILE A 288 -8.81 21.62 10.06
N THR A 289 -8.70 22.73 10.79
CA THR A 289 -8.70 22.70 12.27
C THR A 289 -10.09 22.43 12.85
N ALA A 290 -11.16 23.03 12.31
CA ALA A 290 -12.53 22.73 12.71
C ALA A 290 -12.91 21.30 12.32
N GLY A 291 -12.60 20.86 11.10
CA GLY A 291 -12.83 19.48 10.66
C GLY A 291 -12.06 18.45 11.50
N GLY A 292 -10.78 18.72 11.79
CA GLY A 292 -9.96 17.87 12.66
C GLY A 292 -10.43 17.81 14.11
N PHE A 293 -10.89 18.92 14.69
CA PHE A 293 -11.42 18.92 16.06
C PHE A 293 -12.81 18.25 16.15
N PHE A 294 -13.67 18.48 15.16
CA PHE A 294 -15.01 17.87 15.12
C PHE A 294 -14.95 16.36 14.86
N TYR A 295 -13.99 15.91 14.04
CA TYR A 295 -13.81 14.49 13.74
C TYR A 295 -13.08 13.74 14.85
N ASN A 296 -11.99 14.30 15.39
CA ASN A 296 -11.27 13.71 16.53
C ASN A 296 -12.13 13.67 17.81
N SER A 297 -13.20 14.49 17.89
CA SER A 297 -14.23 14.39 18.93
C SER A 297 -15.23 13.26 18.70
N LYS A 298 -15.43 12.80 17.45
CA LYS A 298 -16.26 11.64 17.11
C LYS A 298 -15.50 10.32 17.26
N THR A 299 -14.20 10.31 16.95
CA THR A 299 -13.32 9.14 17.10
C THR A 299 -12.62 9.03 18.45
N LYS A 300 -12.92 9.92 19.41
CA LYS A 300 -12.43 9.80 20.80
C LYS A 300 -13.20 8.70 21.56
N ILE A 301 -13.08 7.46 21.10
CA ILE A 301 -13.54 6.29 21.84
C ILE A 301 -12.38 5.89 22.76
N SER A 302 -12.27 6.66 23.84
CA SER A 302 -11.43 6.33 24.98
C SER A 302 -12.18 5.29 25.83
N GLY A 303 -12.22 4.01 25.39
CA GLY A 303 -12.69 2.93 26.27
C GLY A 303 -13.34 1.68 25.65
N SER A 304 -13.44 1.51 24.33
CA SER A 304 -13.91 0.23 23.76
C SER A 304 -12.75 -0.77 23.69
N GLU A 305 -13.02 -2.03 24.03
CA GLU A 305 -12.13 -3.15 23.68
C GLU A 305 -11.85 -3.08 22.16
N LYS A 306 -10.62 -3.39 21.74
CA LYS A 306 -10.25 -3.41 20.32
C LYS A 306 -9.42 -4.64 19.99
N VAL A 307 -9.36 -4.98 18.71
CA VAL A 307 -8.46 -5.98 18.14
C VAL A 307 -7.83 -5.39 16.87
N ILE A 308 -6.50 -5.47 16.78
CA ILE A 308 -5.74 -4.99 15.63
C ILE A 308 -5.41 -6.19 14.73
N VAL A 309 -6.00 -6.22 13.53
CA VAL A 309 -5.89 -7.32 12.58
C VAL A 309 -5.01 -6.91 11.41
N TYR A 310 -4.08 -7.76 11.00
CA TYR A 310 -3.26 -7.58 9.80
C TYR A 310 -3.45 -8.78 8.86
N ASN A 311 -4.10 -8.58 7.71
CA ASN A 311 -4.48 -9.67 6.80
C ASN A 311 -4.12 -9.35 5.34
N TRP A 312 -4.30 -10.31 4.44
CA TRP A 312 -4.25 -10.12 2.99
C TRP A 312 -5.33 -9.16 2.49
N GLY A 313 -5.08 -8.58 1.33
CA GLY A 313 -6.05 -7.75 0.62
C GLY A 313 -7.27 -8.53 0.12
N GLU A 314 -8.48 -7.97 0.28
CA GLU A 314 -9.76 -8.59 -0.16
C GLU A 314 -10.02 -10.01 0.39
N TYR A 315 -9.45 -10.36 1.54
CA TYR A 315 -9.44 -11.73 2.07
C TYR A 315 -10.41 -11.98 3.23
N LEU A 316 -11.37 -11.08 3.43
CA LEU A 316 -12.44 -11.17 4.42
C LEU A 316 -13.60 -10.30 3.94
N ASP A 317 -14.84 -10.77 4.09
CA ASP A 317 -16.03 -9.99 3.75
C ASP A 317 -16.13 -8.80 4.71
N PRO A 318 -16.15 -7.54 4.24
CA PRO A 318 -16.18 -6.36 5.10
C PRO A 318 -17.33 -6.35 6.12
N ASP A 319 -18.51 -6.90 5.76
CA ASP A 319 -19.67 -6.96 6.66
C ASP A 319 -19.39 -7.85 7.89
N VAL A 320 -18.46 -8.81 7.78
CA VAL A 320 -18.08 -9.70 8.89
C VAL A 320 -17.41 -8.92 10.01
N LEU A 321 -16.71 -7.83 9.68
CA LEU A 321 -16.14 -6.92 10.69
C LEU A 321 -17.25 -6.22 11.47
N ASP A 322 -18.24 -5.65 10.78
CA ASP A 322 -19.36 -4.96 11.42
C ASP A 322 -20.17 -5.91 12.32
N ILE A 323 -20.44 -7.13 11.85
CA ILE A 323 -21.14 -8.15 12.66
C ILE A 323 -20.33 -8.47 13.92
N PHE A 324 -19.01 -8.62 13.82
CA PHE A 324 -18.16 -8.86 14.99
C PHE A 324 -18.21 -7.70 15.98
N GLU A 325 -18.10 -6.46 15.49
CA GLU A 325 -18.17 -5.26 16.33
C GLU A 325 -19.54 -5.14 17.02
N GLU A 326 -20.64 -5.43 16.32
CA GLU A 326 -22.00 -5.41 16.87
C GLU A 326 -22.24 -6.49 17.92
N GLU A 327 -21.76 -7.72 17.68
CA GLU A 327 -21.96 -8.84 18.60
C GLU A 327 -21.11 -8.75 19.87
N THR A 328 -19.88 -8.23 19.74
CA THR A 328 -18.89 -8.27 20.83
C THR A 328 -18.66 -6.92 21.50
N GLY A 329 -18.97 -5.82 20.82
CA GLY A 329 -18.57 -4.47 21.23
C GLY A 329 -17.06 -4.20 21.10
N ILE A 330 -16.29 -5.12 20.51
CA ILE A 330 -14.86 -5.00 20.28
C ILE A 330 -14.64 -4.36 18.92
N GLN A 331 -13.96 -3.23 18.86
CA GLN A 331 -13.65 -2.56 17.60
C GLN A 331 -12.51 -3.26 16.85
N VAL A 332 -12.63 -3.38 15.54
CA VAL A 332 -11.62 -3.98 14.67
C VAL A 332 -10.83 -2.90 13.96
N VAL A 333 -9.53 -2.85 14.24
CA VAL A 333 -8.58 -2.04 13.45
C VAL A 333 -7.96 -2.96 12.41
N TYR A 334 -8.51 -2.94 11.20
CA TYR A 334 -8.10 -3.82 10.12
C TYR A 334 -7.06 -3.15 9.20
N GLU A 335 -5.87 -3.74 9.08
CA GLU A 335 -4.83 -3.35 8.13
C GLU A 335 -4.57 -4.50 7.15
N GLU A 336 -4.21 -4.16 5.90
CA GLU A 336 -3.98 -5.14 4.84
C GLU A 336 -2.53 -5.11 4.32
N TYR A 337 -2.03 -6.26 3.88
CA TYR A 337 -0.78 -6.43 3.16
C TYR A 337 -0.95 -7.28 1.90
N GLU A 338 0.09 -7.28 1.05
CA GLU A 338 0.05 -7.92 -0.27
C GLU A 338 0.95 -9.14 -0.37
N THR A 339 2.04 -9.18 0.40
CA THR A 339 2.94 -10.33 0.43
C THR A 339 3.42 -10.58 1.86
N ASN A 340 3.75 -11.83 2.16
CA ASN A 340 4.35 -12.21 3.44
C ASN A 340 5.67 -11.42 3.71
N GLU A 341 6.42 -11.06 2.67
CA GLU A 341 7.68 -10.30 2.77
C GLU A 341 7.47 -8.83 3.14
N ILE A 342 6.29 -8.26 2.88
CA ILE A 342 5.89 -6.93 3.39
C ILE A 342 5.41 -7.05 4.84
N MET A 343 4.70 -8.13 5.16
CA MET A 343 4.16 -8.38 6.50
C MET A 343 5.27 -8.66 7.52
N TYR A 344 6.18 -9.57 7.22
CA TYR A 344 7.16 -10.12 8.17
C TYR A 344 8.05 -9.06 8.82
N PRO A 345 8.69 -8.12 8.09
CA PRO A 345 9.52 -7.10 8.72
C PRO A 345 8.74 -6.20 9.69
N LYS A 346 7.45 -5.91 9.41
CA LYS A 346 6.62 -5.13 10.33
C LYS A 346 6.38 -5.89 11.63
N VAL A 347 6.02 -7.17 11.56
CA VAL A 347 5.80 -8.00 12.77
C VAL A 347 7.12 -8.23 13.52
N GLN A 348 8.19 -8.63 12.82
CA GLN A 348 9.51 -8.88 13.40
C GLN A 348 10.07 -7.65 14.12
N SER A 349 9.82 -6.45 13.59
CA SER A 349 10.30 -5.20 14.20
C SER A 349 9.67 -4.90 15.56
N GLY A 350 8.47 -5.43 15.83
CA GLY A 350 7.68 -5.10 17.01
C GLY A 350 7.22 -3.62 17.09
N ALA A 351 7.39 -2.84 16.02
CA ALA A 351 7.02 -1.42 15.98
C ALA A 351 5.51 -1.18 16.15
N ILE A 352 4.75 -2.17 15.68
CA ILE A 352 3.30 -2.22 15.70
C ILE A 352 2.93 -3.53 16.40
N SER A 353 2.11 -3.43 17.44
CA SER A 353 1.52 -4.58 18.12
C SER A 353 0.23 -4.97 17.41
N TYR A 354 0.34 -5.84 16.41
CA TYR A 354 -0.82 -6.51 15.84
C TYR A 354 -1.29 -7.60 16.80
N ASP A 355 -2.60 -7.74 16.96
CA ASP A 355 -3.21 -8.75 17.82
C ASP A 355 -3.46 -10.05 17.06
N VAL A 356 -3.81 -9.96 15.78
CA VAL A 356 -4.06 -11.11 14.89
C VAL A 356 -3.40 -10.87 13.53
N VAL A 357 -2.73 -11.88 12.98
CA VAL A 357 -2.12 -11.84 11.63
C VAL A 357 -2.50 -13.11 10.86
N CYS A 358 -2.66 -13.06 9.53
CA CYS A 358 -2.97 -14.22 8.69
C CYS A 358 -1.83 -14.64 7.72
N PRO A 359 -0.65 -15.04 8.21
CA PRO A 359 0.44 -15.50 7.34
C PRO A 359 0.14 -16.82 6.62
N SER A 360 0.90 -17.08 5.55
CA SER A 360 0.96 -18.41 4.92
C SER A 360 1.87 -19.37 5.68
N ASP A 361 1.67 -20.67 5.45
CA ASP A 361 2.42 -21.80 5.98
C ASP A 361 3.92 -21.57 6.26
N TYR A 362 4.76 -21.34 5.25
CA TYR A 362 6.20 -21.13 5.42
C TYR A 362 6.53 -19.92 6.31
N MET A 363 5.68 -18.90 6.28
CA MET A 363 5.89 -17.69 7.09
C MET A 363 5.53 -17.94 8.55
N ILE A 364 4.52 -18.76 8.83
CA ILE A 364 4.21 -19.24 10.19
C ILE A 364 5.42 -19.98 10.75
N GLN A 365 5.98 -20.93 10.00
CA GLN A 365 7.17 -21.67 10.41
C GLN A 365 8.32 -20.72 10.76
N ARG A 366 8.62 -19.75 9.89
CA ARG A 366 9.66 -18.74 10.13
C ARG A 366 9.39 -17.91 11.38
N MET A 367 8.14 -17.50 11.61
CA MET A 367 7.76 -16.72 12.79
C MET A 367 7.88 -17.53 14.09
N ILE A 368 7.58 -18.83 14.06
CA ILE A 368 7.82 -19.75 15.19
C ILE A 368 9.33 -19.88 15.46
N GLU A 369 10.14 -20.13 14.42
CA GLU A 369 11.60 -20.26 14.54
C GLU A 369 12.29 -19.00 15.10
N ASN A 370 11.68 -17.83 14.89
CA ASN A 370 12.17 -16.54 15.39
C ASN A 370 11.48 -16.07 16.69
N ASP A 371 10.72 -16.95 17.37
CA ASP A 371 10.04 -16.66 18.65
C ASP A 371 9.08 -15.44 18.59
N LEU A 372 8.37 -15.29 17.47
CA LEU A 372 7.50 -14.14 17.19
C LEU A 372 6.01 -14.39 17.51
N LEU A 373 5.59 -15.61 17.82
CA LEU A 373 4.18 -15.98 18.04
C LEU A 373 3.89 -16.34 19.50
N ALA A 374 2.68 -16.05 19.95
CA ALA A 374 2.13 -16.52 21.22
C ALA A 374 1.31 -17.80 21.00
N GLU A 375 1.41 -18.75 21.94
CA GLU A 375 0.55 -19.94 21.93
C GLU A 375 -0.93 -19.54 22.09
N ILE A 376 -1.82 -20.16 21.33
CA ILE A 376 -3.26 -19.91 21.36
C ILE A 376 -3.90 -20.65 22.54
N ASN A 377 -4.77 -19.97 23.29
CA ASN A 377 -5.62 -20.63 24.28
C ASN A 377 -6.86 -21.25 23.62
N TRP A 378 -6.84 -22.57 23.43
CA TRP A 378 -7.92 -23.32 22.80
C TRP A 378 -9.26 -23.24 23.55
N ASP A 379 -9.26 -22.98 24.87
CA ASP A 379 -10.49 -22.80 25.65
C ASP A 379 -11.28 -21.56 25.20
N ASN A 380 -10.60 -20.56 24.64
CA ASN A 380 -11.21 -19.34 24.11
C ASN A 380 -11.71 -19.50 22.66
N ILE A 381 -11.43 -20.62 22.00
CA ILE A 381 -11.79 -20.88 20.60
C ILE A 381 -12.59 -22.19 20.45
N PRO A 382 -13.75 -22.34 21.12
CA PRO A 382 -14.56 -23.56 21.05
C PRO A 382 -15.08 -23.90 19.64
N ASN A 383 -15.16 -22.92 18.73
CA ASN A 383 -15.61 -23.14 17.35
C ASN A 383 -14.53 -23.80 16.47
N ILE A 384 -13.30 -23.99 16.97
CA ILE A 384 -12.23 -24.71 16.24
C ILE A 384 -12.64 -26.12 15.82
N LYS A 385 -13.58 -26.74 16.56
CA LYS A 385 -14.18 -28.04 16.24
C LYS A 385 -14.83 -28.12 14.85
N ASN A 386 -15.14 -26.98 14.24
CA ASN A 386 -15.74 -26.91 12.91
C ASN A 386 -14.66 -26.96 11.80
N ILE A 387 -13.39 -26.72 12.14
CA ILE A 387 -12.26 -26.87 11.23
C ILE A 387 -11.96 -28.36 11.07
N GLY A 388 -11.88 -28.82 9.81
CA GLY A 388 -11.65 -30.23 9.49
C GLY A 388 -10.31 -30.74 10.03
N GLN A 389 -10.31 -31.96 10.56
CA GLN A 389 -9.11 -32.57 11.15
C GLN A 389 -7.97 -32.70 10.13
N THR A 390 -8.29 -32.91 8.85
CA THR A 390 -7.30 -32.97 7.77
C THR A 390 -6.49 -31.68 7.66
N TYR A 391 -7.11 -30.51 7.80
CA TYR A 391 -6.41 -29.22 7.73
C TYR A 391 -5.55 -28.99 8.97
N MET A 392 -6.05 -29.38 10.15
CA MET A 392 -5.24 -29.35 11.38
C MET A 392 -4.02 -30.28 11.27
N ASP A 393 -4.15 -31.45 10.65
CA ASP A 393 -3.03 -32.36 10.44
C ASP A 393 -2.03 -31.83 9.40
N GLN A 394 -2.52 -31.16 8.35
CA GLN A 394 -1.67 -30.48 7.38
C GLN A 394 -0.88 -29.32 8.01
N SER A 395 -1.50 -28.56 8.93
CA SER A 395 -0.82 -27.48 9.65
C SER A 395 0.42 -27.91 10.44
N LYS A 396 0.49 -29.18 10.86
CA LYS A 396 1.68 -29.74 11.54
C LYS A 396 2.95 -29.68 10.70
N ALA A 397 2.85 -29.49 9.39
CA ALA A 397 4.01 -29.29 8.52
C ALA A 397 4.78 -27.99 8.83
N PHE A 398 4.09 -26.97 9.36
CA PHE A 398 4.66 -25.66 9.70
C PHE A 398 4.46 -25.26 11.18
N ASP A 399 3.50 -25.85 11.87
CA ASP A 399 3.23 -25.72 13.31
C ASP A 399 3.13 -27.12 13.96
N PRO A 400 4.28 -27.79 14.25
CA PRO A 400 4.31 -29.23 14.56
C PRO A 400 3.43 -29.70 15.72
N GLU A 401 3.17 -28.81 16.68
CA GLU A 401 2.34 -29.09 17.86
C GLU A 401 0.93 -28.48 17.73
N ASN A 402 0.59 -27.82 16.62
CA ASN A 402 -0.62 -27.02 16.43
C ASN A 402 -0.88 -26.11 17.63
N LYS A 403 0.10 -25.28 17.97
CA LYS A 403 0.03 -24.39 19.13
C LYS A 403 -0.21 -22.94 18.77
N TYR A 404 0.06 -22.55 17.53
CA TYR A 404 0.20 -21.15 17.15
C TYR A 404 -0.75 -20.73 16.03
N SER A 405 -1.35 -21.68 15.32
CA SER A 405 -2.09 -21.41 14.08
C SER A 405 -3.49 -22.02 14.03
N VAL A 406 -4.44 -21.27 13.46
CA VAL A 406 -5.80 -21.72 13.14
C VAL A 406 -6.06 -21.60 11.64
N PRO A 407 -6.29 -22.71 10.91
CA PRO A 407 -6.55 -22.68 9.47
C PRO A 407 -7.72 -21.77 9.11
N TYR A 408 -7.53 -20.91 8.12
CA TYR A 408 -8.54 -19.94 7.68
C TYR A 408 -9.00 -20.18 6.25
N CYS A 409 -8.04 -20.22 5.32
CA CYS A 409 -8.28 -20.46 3.90
C CYS A 409 -7.21 -21.41 3.39
N TRP A 410 -7.58 -22.21 2.40
CA TRP A 410 -6.64 -23.11 1.75
C TRP A 410 -6.92 -23.18 0.27
N GLY A 411 -5.98 -23.75 -0.46
CA GLY A 411 -6.20 -24.04 -1.87
C GLY A 411 -5.01 -24.71 -2.50
N THR A 412 -5.10 -24.79 -3.83
CA THR A 412 -4.02 -25.29 -4.68
C THR A 412 -3.58 -24.23 -5.68
N VAL A 413 -2.37 -24.40 -6.19
CA VAL A 413 -1.95 -23.79 -7.46
C VAL A 413 -2.21 -24.81 -8.56
N GLY A 414 -2.62 -24.37 -9.74
CA GLY A 414 -2.92 -25.28 -10.83
C GLY A 414 -2.84 -24.61 -12.19
N ILE A 415 -3.28 -25.35 -13.20
CA ILE A 415 -3.32 -24.89 -14.58
C ILE A 415 -4.75 -24.49 -14.91
N LEU A 416 -4.92 -23.24 -15.30
CA LEU A 416 -6.14 -22.76 -15.93
C LEU A 416 -5.94 -22.71 -17.44
N TYR A 417 -6.81 -23.36 -18.20
CA TYR A 417 -6.71 -23.38 -19.66
C TYR A 417 -8.04 -23.08 -20.33
N ASN A 418 -7.97 -22.56 -21.56
CA ASN A 418 -9.14 -22.23 -22.36
C ASN A 418 -9.47 -23.37 -23.33
N LYS A 419 -10.61 -24.04 -23.10
CA LYS A 419 -11.10 -25.17 -23.92
C LYS A 419 -11.31 -24.84 -25.39
N THR A 420 -11.36 -23.57 -25.77
CA THR A 420 -11.51 -23.14 -27.17
C THR A 420 -10.16 -22.92 -27.88
N MET A 421 -9.07 -22.88 -27.12
CA MET A 421 -7.70 -22.65 -27.63
C MET A 421 -6.79 -23.87 -27.44
N VAL A 422 -7.24 -24.83 -26.63
CA VAL A 422 -6.53 -26.06 -26.27
C VAL A 422 -7.40 -27.23 -26.66
N ASP A 423 -6.92 -28.08 -27.56
CA ASP A 423 -7.68 -29.20 -28.12
C ASP A 423 -7.49 -30.51 -27.33
N GLU A 424 -6.39 -30.63 -26.60
CA GLU A 424 -6.03 -31.81 -25.81
C GLU A 424 -6.38 -31.62 -24.31
N PRO A 425 -6.72 -32.71 -23.60
CA PRO A 425 -6.89 -32.63 -22.15
C PRO A 425 -5.56 -32.29 -21.48
N ILE A 426 -5.58 -31.29 -20.60
CA ILE A 426 -4.42 -30.89 -19.81
C ILE A 426 -4.47 -31.57 -18.44
N ASP A 427 -3.44 -32.35 -18.11
CA ASP A 427 -3.31 -33.05 -16.83
C ASP A 427 -1.90 -32.94 -16.20
N SER A 428 -1.00 -32.19 -16.84
CA SER A 428 0.44 -32.19 -16.55
C SER A 428 1.05 -30.80 -16.71
N TRP A 429 2.02 -30.48 -15.84
CA TRP A 429 2.82 -29.25 -15.96
C TRP A 429 3.59 -29.14 -17.28
N SER A 430 3.84 -30.26 -17.97
CA SER A 430 4.56 -30.29 -19.25
C SER A 430 4.00 -29.35 -20.31
N VAL A 431 2.69 -29.05 -20.27
CA VAL A 431 2.03 -28.14 -21.22
C VAL A 431 2.66 -26.74 -21.21
N LEU A 432 3.21 -26.30 -20.07
CA LEU A 432 3.84 -25.00 -19.94
C LEU A 432 5.18 -24.89 -20.71
N TRP A 433 5.67 -26.00 -21.26
CA TRP A 433 6.86 -26.07 -22.12
C TRP A 433 6.54 -26.52 -23.56
N ASP A 434 5.26 -26.66 -23.91
CA ASP A 434 4.87 -27.07 -25.26
C ASP A 434 4.97 -25.89 -26.25
N PRO A 435 5.79 -26.00 -27.31
CA PRO A 435 5.89 -24.97 -28.34
C PRO A 435 4.58 -24.64 -29.06
N LYS A 436 3.57 -25.53 -29.02
CA LYS A 436 2.22 -25.29 -29.57
C LYS A 436 1.58 -24.03 -28.97
N TYR A 437 1.86 -23.75 -27.69
CA TYR A 437 1.27 -22.63 -26.94
C TYR A 437 2.19 -21.43 -26.80
N LYS A 438 3.18 -21.31 -27.69
CA LYS A 438 4.08 -20.16 -27.72
C LYS A 438 3.30 -18.83 -27.76
N ASP A 439 3.74 -17.88 -26.94
CA ASP A 439 3.15 -16.55 -26.76
C ASP A 439 1.69 -16.59 -26.23
N SER A 440 1.24 -17.74 -25.71
CA SER A 440 -0.10 -17.96 -25.14
C SER A 440 -0.07 -18.62 -23.75
N ILE A 441 1.10 -18.61 -23.08
CA ILE A 441 1.29 -19.12 -21.72
C ILE A 441 1.53 -17.94 -20.76
N LEU A 442 0.79 -17.91 -19.64
CA LEU A 442 1.00 -16.99 -18.52
C LEU A 442 1.62 -17.74 -17.35
N MET A 443 2.82 -17.35 -16.96
CA MET A 443 3.55 -17.96 -15.85
C MET A 443 3.55 -17.04 -14.63
N GLN A 444 3.60 -17.61 -13.42
CA GLN A 444 3.67 -16.82 -12.19
C GLN A 444 5.00 -16.04 -12.08
N ASP A 445 4.95 -14.74 -11.80
CA ASP A 445 6.13 -13.91 -11.49
C ASP A 445 6.51 -13.97 -10.00
N SER A 446 6.57 -15.19 -9.48
CA SER A 446 6.95 -15.50 -8.10
C SER A 446 8.03 -16.58 -8.10
N VAL A 447 9.07 -16.36 -7.29
CA VAL A 447 10.26 -17.24 -7.26
C VAL A 447 9.88 -18.65 -6.84
N ARG A 448 9.11 -18.80 -5.75
CA ARG A 448 8.74 -20.11 -5.21
C ARG A 448 7.75 -20.83 -6.10
N ASP A 449 6.79 -20.13 -6.71
CA ASP A 449 5.82 -20.74 -7.61
C ASP A 449 6.45 -21.20 -8.93
N ALA A 450 7.30 -20.37 -9.54
CA ALA A 450 7.95 -20.71 -10.80
C ALA A 450 8.90 -21.92 -10.65
N PHE A 451 9.72 -21.92 -9.58
CA PHE A 451 10.56 -23.08 -9.29
C PHE A 451 9.73 -24.27 -8.81
N GLY A 452 8.73 -24.07 -7.96
CA GLY A 452 7.89 -25.15 -7.43
C GLY A 452 7.20 -25.94 -8.53
N VAL A 453 6.52 -25.26 -9.47
CA VAL A 453 5.90 -25.89 -10.64
C VAL A 453 6.92 -26.66 -11.47
N THR A 454 8.10 -26.08 -11.68
CA THR A 454 9.17 -26.71 -12.48
C THR A 454 9.78 -27.92 -11.78
N LEU A 455 10.00 -27.85 -10.46
CA LEU A 455 10.52 -28.94 -9.65
C LEU A 455 9.53 -30.11 -9.62
N LYS A 456 8.23 -29.83 -9.45
CA LYS A 456 7.18 -30.86 -9.52
C LYS A 456 7.15 -31.51 -10.91
N TYR A 457 7.27 -30.72 -11.98
CA TYR A 457 7.37 -31.28 -13.33
C TYR A 457 8.58 -32.21 -13.51
N LEU A 458 9.72 -31.86 -12.91
CA LEU A 458 10.94 -32.70 -12.90
C LEU A 458 10.84 -33.92 -11.96
N GLY A 459 9.78 -34.03 -11.16
CA GLY A 459 9.59 -35.09 -10.17
C GLY A 459 10.30 -34.86 -8.83
N TYR A 460 10.82 -33.65 -8.60
CA TYR A 460 11.45 -33.23 -7.35
C TYR A 460 10.44 -32.60 -6.39
N SER A 461 10.85 -32.41 -5.13
CA SER A 461 10.05 -31.65 -4.16
C SER A 461 10.05 -30.17 -4.51
N LEU A 462 8.91 -29.49 -4.35
CA LEU A 462 8.84 -28.02 -4.45
C LEU A 462 9.59 -27.28 -3.33
N ASN A 463 10.12 -28.02 -2.35
CA ASN A 463 10.96 -27.54 -1.25
C ASN A 463 12.42 -27.97 -1.39
N SER A 464 12.87 -28.37 -2.58
CA SER A 464 14.25 -28.80 -2.78
C SER A 464 15.25 -27.71 -2.37
N THR A 465 16.30 -28.13 -1.68
CA THR A 465 17.49 -27.31 -1.39
C THR A 465 18.74 -27.87 -2.08
N ASP A 466 18.56 -28.86 -2.96
CA ASP A 466 19.66 -29.46 -3.73
C ASP A 466 20.01 -28.57 -4.92
N LEU A 467 21.25 -28.13 -4.99
CA LEU A 467 21.69 -27.17 -6.00
C LEU A 467 21.63 -27.75 -7.42
N ASP A 468 21.78 -29.06 -7.60
CA ASP A 468 21.70 -29.71 -8.91
C ASP A 468 20.26 -29.73 -9.41
N GLU A 469 19.30 -30.09 -8.55
CA GLU A 469 17.86 -30.03 -8.83
C GLU A 469 17.42 -28.59 -9.17
N LEU A 470 17.90 -27.60 -8.41
CA LEU A 470 17.60 -26.19 -8.66
C LEU A 470 18.21 -25.67 -9.96
N ASN A 471 19.42 -26.09 -10.31
CA ASN A 471 20.02 -25.71 -11.59
C ASN A 471 19.30 -26.35 -12.78
N GLU A 472 18.83 -27.58 -12.63
CA GLU A 472 18.01 -28.24 -13.64
C GLU A 472 16.69 -27.47 -13.86
N ALA A 473 15.98 -27.14 -12.78
CA ALA A 473 14.77 -26.32 -12.82
C ALA A 473 15.02 -24.95 -13.46
N LYS A 474 16.09 -24.25 -13.07
CA LYS A 474 16.50 -22.98 -13.68
C LYS A 474 16.69 -23.11 -15.20
N ASN A 475 17.44 -24.12 -15.63
CA ASN A 475 17.72 -24.32 -17.05
C ASN A 475 16.44 -24.61 -17.85
N LEU A 476 15.49 -25.32 -17.25
CA LEU A 476 14.20 -25.60 -17.84
C LEU A 476 13.32 -24.34 -17.93
N LEU A 477 13.33 -23.49 -16.90
CA LEU A 477 12.68 -22.17 -16.91
C LEU A 477 13.30 -21.24 -17.98
N ILE A 478 14.63 -21.24 -18.15
CA ILE A 478 15.29 -20.48 -19.23
C ILE A 478 14.80 -20.94 -20.61
N ARG A 479 14.62 -22.25 -20.81
CA ARG A 479 14.05 -22.79 -22.06
C ARG A 479 12.58 -22.46 -22.25
N GLN A 480 11.83 -22.32 -21.16
CA GLN A 480 10.42 -21.94 -21.17
C GLN A 480 10.21 -20.49 -21.62
N LYS A 481 11.08 -19.59 -21.14
CA LYS A 481 10.92 -18.15 -21.29
C LYS A 481 10.55 -17.66 -22.71
N PRO A 482 11.15 -18.15 -23.81
CA PRO A 482 10.73 -17.75 -25.17
C PRO A 482 9.36 -18.28 -25.62
N LEU A 483 8.72 -19.15 -24.83
CA LEU A 483 7.36 -19.66 -25.06
C LEU A 483 6.32 -18.87 -24.27
N VAL A 484 6.71 -18.26 -23.16
CA VAL A 484 5.82 -17.54 -22.24
C VAL A 484 5.46 -16.17 -22.81
N GLN A 485 4.18 -15.83 -22.82
CA GLN A 485 3.68 -14.51 -23.21
C GLN A 485 4.12 -13.45 -22.20
N ALA A 486 3.92 -13.73 -20.92
CA ALA A 486 4.31 -12.85 -19.81
C ALA A 486 4.45 -13.63 -18.50
N TYR A 487 5.34 -13.14 -17.64
CA TYR A 487 5.34 -13.46 -16.21
C TYR A 487 4.44 -12.45 -15.51
N VAL A 488 3.44 -12.93 -14.79
CA VAL A 488 2.38 -12.13 -14.17
C VAL A 488 2.00 -12.69 -12.81
N VAL A 489 1.36 -11.90 -11.96
CA VAL A 489 0.81 -12.34 -10.67
C VAL A 489 -0.73 -12.34 -10.78
N ASP A 490 -1.40 -11.25 -10.41
CA ASP A 490 -2.87 -11.17 -10.41
C ASP A 490 -3.49 -11.01 -11.82
N GLN A 491 -2.66 -10.61 -12.79
CA GLN A 491 -3.13 -10.34 -14.16
C GLN A 491 -3.53 -11.60 -14.93
N VAL A 492 -3.18 -12.80 -14.42
CA VAL A 492 -3.58 -14.07 -15.06
C VAL A 492 -5.09 -14.12 -15.22
N ARG A 493 -5.84 -13.74 -14.17
CA ARG A 493 -7.32 -13.73 -14.18
C ARG A 493 -7.88 -12.92 -15.34
N ASP A 494 -7.58 -11.63 -15.39
CA ASP A 494 -8.15 -10.71 -16.37
C ASP A 494 -7.78 -11.11 -17.81
N LYS A 495 -6.54 -11.58 -18.02
CA LYS A 495 -6.06 -12.04 -19.32
C LYS A 495 -6.74 -13.31 -19.80
N MET A 496 -6.94 -14.28 -18.90
CA MET A 496 -7.63 -15.53 -19.22
C MET A 496 -9.13 -15.29 -19.49
N ILE A 497 -9.80 -14.41 -18.71
CA ILE A 497 -11.18 -13.97 -19.00
C ILE A 497 -11.26 -13.31 -20.38
N GLY A 498 -10.28 -12.45 -20.70
CA GLY A 498 -10.17 -11.75 -21.98
C GLY A 498 -9.85 -12.64 -23.18
N ASN A 499 -9.57 -13.93 -22.98
CA ASN A 499 -9.05 -14.86 -24.00
C ASN A 499 -7.74 -14.37 -24.63
N GLU A 500 -6.88 -13.69 -23.85
CA GLU A 500 -5.57 -13.20 -24.31
C GLU A 500 -4.49 -14.30 -24.32
N ALA A 501 -4.71 -15.39 -23.58
CA ALA A 501 -3.80 -16.52 -23.43
C ALA A 501 -4.58 -17.84 -23.41
N ALA A 502 -3.93 -18.92 -23.81
CA ALA A 502 -4.51 -20.26 -23.81
C ALA A 502 -4.37 -20.94 -22.44
N ILE A 503 -3.26 -20.69 -21.75
CA ILE A 503 -2.87 -21.38 -20.51
C ILE A 503 -2.32 -20.37 -19.50
N GLY A 504 -2.69 -20.52 -18.24
CA GLY A 504 -2.15 -19.73 -17.13
C GLY A 504 -1.96 -20.56 -15.86
N VAL A 505 -0.91 -20.27 -15.11
CA VAL A 505 -0.72 -20.80 -13.75
C VAL A 505 -1.45 -19.90 -12.77
N ILE A 506 -2.40 -20.43 -12.00
CA ILE A 506 -3.27 -19.64 -11.13
C ILE A 506 -3.59 -20.36 -9.82
N TYR A 507 -3.95 -19.59 -8.80
CA TYR A 507 -4.53 -20.10 -7.56
C TYR A 507 -5.98 -20.55 -7.77
N SER A 508 -6.36 -21.65 -7.11
CA SER A 508 -7.71 -22.25 -7.17
C SER A 508 -8.86 -21.29 -6.83
N GLY A 509 -8.70 -20.40 -5.85
CA GLY A 509 -9.74 -19.41 -5.51
C GLY A 509 -10.06 -18.48 -6.69
N GLU A 510 -9.03 -17.93 -7.34
CA GLU A 510 -9.21 -17.12 -8.55
C GLU A 510 -9.84 -17.92 -9.69
N ALA A 511 -9.52 -19.21 -9.83
CA ALA A 511 -10.05 -20.05 -10.90
C ALA A 511 -11.59 -20.17 -10.84
N ILE A 512 -12.18 -20.27 -9.65
CA ILE A 512 -13.63 -20.35 -9.45
C ILE A 512 -14.31 -19.08 -9.98
N TYR A 513 -13.80 -17.92 -9.58
CA TYR A 513 -14.31 -16.64 -10.09
C TYR A 513 -14.12 -16.52 -11.61
N THR A 514 -12.94 -16.91 -12.10
CA THR A 514 -12.60 -16.81 -13.53
C THR A 514 -13.52 -17.68 -14.40
N GLN A 515 -13.90 -18.87 -13.93
CA GLN A 515 -14.86 -19.74 -14.63
C GLN A 515 -16.29 -19.17 -14.64
N LYS A 516 -16.71 -18.48 -13.56
CA LYS A 516 -18.02 -17.81 -13.53
C LYS A 516 -18.10 -16.71 -14.59
N GLU A 517 -17.02 -15.94 -14.79
CA GLU A 517 -16.95 -14.89 -15.81
C GLU A 517 -16.74 -15.44 -17.24
N ASN A 518 -16.02 -16.55 -17.38
CA ASN A 518 -15.78 -17.22 -18.67
C ASN A 518 -15.91 -18.76 -18.56
N PRO A 519 -17.07 -19.34 -18.93
CA PRO A 519 -17.35 -20.78 -18.83
C PRO A 519 -16.47 -21.70 -19.73
N ASN A 520 -15.70 -21.11 -20.65
CA ASN A 520 -14.77 -21.85 -21.50
C ASN A 520 -13.45 -22.19 -20.79
N LEU A 521 -13.22 -21.65 -19.59
CA LEU A 521 -12.03 -21.90 -18.82
C LEU A 521 -12.19 -23.16 -17.95
N GLU A 522 -11.11 -23.91 -17.81
CA GLU A 522 -11.06 -25.12 -17.01
C GLU A 522 -9.79 -25.15 -16.15
N TYR A 523 -9.93 -25.54 -14.89
CA TYR A 523 -8.84 -25.63 -13.92
C TYR A 523 -8.52 -27.08 -13.64
N VAL A 524 -7.22 -27.39 -13.57
CA VAL A 524 -6.73 -28.74 -13.25
C VAL A 524 -5.55 -28.68 -12.28
N ILE A 525 -5.56 -29.61 -11.33
CA ILE A 525 -4.41 -29.92 -10.48
C ILE A 525 -3.56 -30.97 -11.24
N PRO A 526 -2.29 -30.66 -11.58
CA PRO A 526 -1.50 -31.58 -12.39
C PRO A 526 -1.13 -32.86 -11.66
N LYS A 527 -1.01 -33.97 -12.42
CA LYS A 527 -0.79 -35.32 -11.87
C LYS A 527 0.56 -35.49 -11.17
N GLU A 528 1.56 -34.67 -11.51
CA GLU A 528 2.84 -34.65 -10.80
C GLU A 528 2.72 -34.09 -9.37
N GLY A 529 1.57 -33.47 -9.06
CA GLY A 529 1.31 -32.72 -7.85
C GLY A 529 1.59 -31.24 -8.01
N SER A 530 1.21 -30.47 -7.00
CA SER A 530 1.30 -29.01 -6.99
C SER A 530 1.61 -28.46 -5.60
N ASN A 531 1.57 -27.15 -5.44
CA ASN A 531 1.48 -26.52 -4.15
C ASN A 531 0.05 -26.64 -3.58
N ILE A 532 -0.03 -27.10 -2.33
CA ILE A 532 -1.20 -26.95 -1.45
C ILE A 532 -0.81 -26.00 -0.32
N TRP A 533 -1.51 -24.90 -0.20
CA TRP A 533 -1.19 -23.84 0.75
C TRP A 533 -2.33 -23.68 1.76
N ILE A 534 -1.96 -23.25 2.97
CA ILE A 534 -2.91 -22.93 4.03
C ILE A 534 -2.49 -21.61 4.65
N ASP A 535 -3.38 -20.62 4.57
CA ASP A 535 -3.26 -19.41 5.35
C ASP A 535 -3.98 -19.61 6.68
N SER A 536 -3.31 -19.22 7.76
CA SER A 536 -3.81 -19.45 9.12
C SER A 536 -3.72 -18.20 9.96
N TRP A 537 -4.69 -18.02 10.84
CA TRP A 537 -4.64 -16.98 11.86
C TRP A 537 -3.64 -17.34 12.94
N VAL A 538 -2.76 -16.38 13.27
CA VAL A 538 -1.78 -16.47 14.36
C VAL A 538 -1.84 -15.22 15.24
N ILE A 539 -1.35 -15.34 16.46
CA ILE A 539 -1.27 -14.23 17.42
C ILE A 539 0.20 -13.87 17.63
N PRO A 540 0.66 -12.66 17.25
CA PRO A 540 2.01 -12.21 17.54
C PRO A 540 2.29 -12.14 19.04
N LYS A 541 3.54 -12.42 19.43
CA LYS A 541 3.96 -12.48 20.84
C LYS A 541 3.84 -11.13 21.57
N ASN A 542 3.88 -10.03 20.82
CA ASN A 542 3.72 -8.67 21.33
C ASN A 542 2.27 -8.15 21.25
N ALA A 543 1.28 -8.99 20.95
CA ALA A 543 -0.14 -8.63 20.94
C ALA A 543 -0.56 -8.00 22.29
N GLU A 544 -1.26 -6.87 22.23
CA GLU A 544 -1.72 -6.14 23.43
C GLU A 544 -3.09 -6.67 23.90
N HIS A 545 -3.90 -7.21 22.98
CA HIS A 545 -5.27 -7.66 23.22
C HIS A 545 -5.45 -9.13 22.84
N LYS A 546 -4.61 -10.02 23.38
CA LYS A 546 -4.61 -11.46 23.06
C LYS A 546 -5.99 -12.12 23.22
N GLU A 547 -6.74 -11.83 24.29
CA GLU A 547 -8.08 -12.40 24.47
C GLU A 547 -9.06 -11.94 23.40
N ASN A 548 -8.95 -10.69 22.93
CA ASN A 548 -9.78 -10.18 21.84
C ASN A 548 -9.40 -10.80 20.50
N ALA A 549 -8.11 -11.06 20.28
CA ALA A 549 -7.63 -11.84 19.16
C ALA A 549 -8.23 -13.25 19.13
N GLU A 550 -8.24 -13.96 20.26
CA GLU A 550 -8.83 -15.29 20.37
C GLU A 550 -10.35 -15.27 20.14
N LYS A 551 -11.08 -14.26 20.68
CA LYS A 551 -12.50 -14.05 20.38
C LYS A 551 -12.74 -13.83 18.88
N PHE A 552 -11.91 -13.03 18.22
CA PHE A 552 -11.99 -12.77 16.78
C PHE A 552 -11.77 -14.05 15.97
N ILE A 553 -10.73 -14.84 16.28
CA ILE A 553 -10.48 -16.12 15.61
C ILE A 553 -11.63 -17.12 15.85
N ASN A 554 -12.16 -17.18 17.07
CA ASN A 554 -13.32 -18.02 17.40
C ASN A 554 -14.58 -17.64 16.62
N PHE A 555 -14.81 -16.34 16.44
CA PHE A 555 -15.91 -15.83 15.64
C PHE A 555 -15.77 -16.24 14.16
N LEU A 556 -14.56 -16.14 13.59
CA LEU A 556 -14.29 -16.59 12.22
C LEU A 556 -14.44 -18.11 12.03
N CYS A 557 -14.27 -18.91 13.08
CA CYS A 557 -14.52 -20.36 13.05
C CYS A 557 -16.02 -20.73 13.11
N ARG A 558 -16.93 -19.74 13.26
CA ARG A 558 -18.37 -19.99 13.26
C ARG A 558 -18.86 -20.34 11.84
N PRO A 559 -19.71 -21.37 11.64
CA PRO A 559 -20.03 -21.87 10.29
C PRO A 559 -20.71 -20.85 9.37
N ASP A 560 -21.62 -20.03 9.90
CA ASP A 560 -22.30 -18.95 9.16
C ASP A 560 -21.33 -17.85 8.72
N ILE A 561 -20.37 -17.49 9.57
CA ILE A 561 -19.35 -16.49 9.26
C ILE A 561 -18.35 -17.01 8.24
N ALA A 562 -17.88 -18.25 8.42
CA ALA A 562 -16.99 -18.91 7.46
C ALA A 562 -17.67 -19.09 6.09
N LEU A 563 -18.97 -19.39 6.05
CA LEU A 563 -19.75 -19.44 4.80
C LEU A 563 -19.81 -18.05 4.14
N LYS A 564 -20.16 -17.00 4.88
CA LYS A 564 -20.23 -15.64 4.35
C LYS A 564 -18.89 -15.19 3.76
N ASN A 565 -17.79 -15.47 4.47
CA ASN A 565 -16.45 -15.23 3.96
C ASN A 565 -16.18 -16.03 2.68
N PHE A 566 -16.45 -17.33 2.66
CA PHE A 566 -16.29 -18.20 1.49
C PHE A 566 -17.05 -17.66 0.26
N GLU A 567 -18.30 -17.23 0.43
CA GLU A 567 -19.11 -16.70 -0.67
C GLU A 567 -18.57 -15.39 -1.24
N TYR A 568 -17.96 -14.56 -0.40
CA TYR A 568 -17.33 -13.30 -0.80
C TYR A 568 -15.96 -13.51 -1.46
N ILE A 569 -15.05 -14.25 -0.81
CA ILE A 569 -13.65 -14.40 -1.23
C ILE A 569 -13.46 -15.51 -2.27
N THR A 570 -14.37 -16.49 -2.33
CA THR A 570 -14.33 -17.69 -3.20
C THR A 570 -13.18 -18.67 -2.99
N TYR A 571 -12.25 -18.41 -2.07
CA TYR A 571 -11.23 -19.35 -1.61
C TYR A 571 -11.82 -20.43 -0.72
N SER A 572 -11.25 -21.64 -0.78
CA SER A 572 -11.77 -22.82 -0.10
C SER A 572 -11.69 -22.68 1.41
N THR A 573 -12.81 -22.97 2.07
CA THR A 573 -12.89 -22.96 3.53
C THR A 573 -12.41 -24.29 4.12
N PRO A 574 -11.58 -24.28 5.19
CA PRO A 574 -11.26 -25.47 5.97
C PRO A 574 -12.37 -25.80 7.00
N ASN A 575 -13.44 -24.99 7.08
CA ASN A 575 -14.57 -25.21 7.97
C ASN A 575 -15.57 -26.18 7.31
N GLU A 576 -15.60 -27.42 7.80
CA GLU A 576 -16.45 -28.48 7.23
C GLU A 576 -17.94 -28.19 7.46
N ALA A 577 -18.29 -27.65 8.62
CA ALA A 577 -19.67 -27.24 8.92
C ALA A 577 -20.14 -26.11 7.99
N ALA A 578 -19.26 -25.16 7.64
CA ALA A 578 -19.58 -24.12 6.67
C ALA A 578 -19.76 -24.70 5.26
N ARG A 579 -18.92 -25.67 4.86
CA ARG A 579 -19.06 -26.36 3.57
C ARG A 579 -20.42 -27.04 3.42
N GLU A 580 -20.94 -27.66 4.48
CA GLU A 580 -22.26 -28.29 4.49
C GLU A 580 -23.41 -27.28 4.27
N LEU A 581 -23.20 -26.01 4.61
CA LEU A 581 -24.18 -24.94 4.44
C LEU A 581 -24.21 -24.32 3.04
N ILE A 582 -23.22 -24.58 2.17
CA ILE A 582 -23.13 -23.98 0.81
C ILE A 582 -24.31 -24.44 -0.06
N GLU A 583 -25.35 -23.65 -0.27
CA GLU A 583 -26.57 -24.10 -0.97
C GLU A 583 -26.33 -24.54 -2.44
N ASP A 584 -25.37 -23.91 -3.12
CA ASP A 584 -25.02 -24.27 -4.49
C ASP A 584 -24.22 -25.59 -4.54
N GLU A 585 -24.91 -26.68 -4.93
CA GLU A 585 -24.29 -28.01 -5.06
C GLU A 585 -23.11 -28.05 -6.02
N SER A 586 -23.09 -27.18 -7.05
CA SER A 586 -21.99 -27.13 -8.02
C SER A 586 -20.71 -26.60 -7.39
N ILE A 587 -20.82 -25.71 -6.40
CA ILE A 587 -19.70 -25.17 -5.64
C ILE A 587 -19.34 -26.09 -4.48
N ARG A 588 -20.34 -26.59 -3.73
CA ARG A 588 -20.15 -27.52 -2.59
C ARG A 588 -19.37 -28.79 -2.99
N ASN A 589 -19.63 -29.28 -4.20
CA ASN A 589 -18.98 -30.46 -4.80
C ASN A 589 -17.97 -30.11 -5.90
N SER A 590 -17.58 -28.83 -6.01
CA SER A 590 -16.58 -28.40 -6.98
C SER A 590 -15.24 -29.06 -6.68
N LYS A 591 -14.65 -29.71 -7.68
CA LYS A 591 -13.28 -30.25 -7.60
C LYS A 591 -12.20 -29.16 -7.55
N ILE A 592 -12.55 -27.92 -7.89
CA ILE A 592 -11.64 -26.79 -7.81
C ILE A 592 -11.58 -26.28 -6.36
N ALA A 593 -12.75 -26.10 -5.74
CA ALA A 593 -12.86 -25.63 -4.36
C ALA A 593 -12.48 -26.75 -3.37
N PHE A 594 -12.98 -27.96 -3.59
CA PHE A 594 -12.83 -29.07 -2.67
C PHE A 594 -12.38 -30.33 -3.44
N PRO A 595 -11.15 -30.35 -3.97
CA PRO A 595 -10.59 -31.50 -4.68
C PRO A 595 -10.61 -32.78 -3.85
N ASP A 596 -10.68 -33.91 -4.53
CA ASP A 596 -10.65 -35.22 -3.89
C ASP A 596 -9.27 -35.46 -3.24
N ALA A 597 -9.22 -36.15 -2.09
CA ALA A 597 -7.96 -36.40 -1.39
C ALA A 597 -6.89 -37.12 -2.24
N SER A 598 -7.32 -37.93 -3.22
CA SER A 598 -6.44 -38.58 -4.19
C SER A 598 -5.79 -37.60 -5.18
N GLU A 599 -6.45 -36.49 -5.50
CA GLU A 599 -5.89 -35.44 -6.37
C GLU A 599 -4.83 -34.61 -5.62
N LEU A 600 -4.87 -34.63 -4.28
CA LEU A 600 -3.93 -33.90 -3.42
C LEU A 600 -2.70 -34.71 -3.00
N SER A 601 -2.63 -36.02 -3.24
CA SER A 601 -1.57 -36.88 -2.68
C SER A 601 -0.16 -36.53 -3.16
N GLY A 602 -0.05 -35.91 -4.35
CA GLY A 602 1.23 -35.42 -4.88
C GLY A 602 1.55 -33.97 -4.48
N CYS A 603 0.63 -33.27 -3.81
CA CYS A 603 0.79 -31.86 -3.48
C CYS A 603 1.62 -31.66 -2.20
N GLU A 604 2.35 -30.56 -2.13
CA GLU A 604 3.20 -30.21 -0.99
C GLU A 604 2.96 -28.76 -0.55
N THR A 605 3.10 -28.51 0.74
CA THR A 605 3.08 -27.16 1.31
C THR A 605 4.46 -26.55 1.25
N PHE A 606 4.54 -25.24 1.02
CA PHE A 606 5.83 -24.56 1.06
C PHE A 606 6.40 -24.59 2.48
N LYS A 607 7.71 -24.84 2.56
CA LYS A 607 8.47 -24.77 3.81
C LYS A 607 9.37 -23.54 3.79
N PHE A 608 9.68 -23.04 4.98
CA PHE A 608 10.76 -22.06 5.13
C PHE A 608 12.09 -22.78 4.91
N LEU A 609 12.81 -22.40 3.86
CA LEU A 609 14.07 -23.05 3.47
C LEU A 609 15.29 -22.40 4.13
N GLY A 610 15.10 -21.31 4.87
CA GLY A 610 16.16 -20.50 5.47
C GLY A 610 16.73 -19.45 4.52
N ASP A 611 17.20 -18.33 5.09
CA ASP A 611 17.65 -17.14 4.33
C ASP A 611 18.72 -17.43 3.28
N LYS A 612 19.60 -18.41 3.53
CA LYS A 612 20.64 -18.83 2.58
C LYS A 612 20.06 -19.45 1.32
N ASN A 613 19.08 -20.34 1.47
CA ASN A 613 18.45 -21.01 0.34
C ASN A 613 17.54 -20.02 -0.40
N ASP A 614 16.83 -19.15 0.31
CA ASP A 614 16.04 -18.08 -0.32
C ASP A 614 16.92 -17.17 -1.19
N ALA A 615 18.13 -16.82 -0.73
CA ALA A 615 19.09 -16.04 -1.52
C ALA A 615 19.52 -16.79 -2.80
N VAL A 616 19.72 -18.10 -2.73
CA VAL A 616 20.06 -18.95 -3.89
C VAL A 616 18.90 -18.97 -4.89
N TYR A 617 17.68 -19.24 -4.44
CA TYR A 617 16.49 -19.21 -5.31
C TYR A 617 16.33 -17.86 -6.01
N ASN A 618 16.49 -16.75 -5.28
CA ASN A 618 16.45 -15.40 -5.83
C ASN A 618 17.55 -15.15 -6.87
N GLU A 619 18.78 -15.61 -6.60
CA GLU A 619 19.88 -15.50 -7.56
C GLU A 619 19.60 -16.27 -8.86
N LEU A 620 19.17 -17.52 -8.76
CA LEU A 620 18.83 -18.34 -9.92
C LEU A 620 17.65 -17.74 -10.70
N TRP A 621 16.64 -17.18 -10.01
CA TRP A 621 15.53 -16.49 -10.65
C TRP A 621 15.97 -15.26 -11.44
N ARG A 622 16.89 -14.44 -10.90
CA ARG A 622 17.48 -13.31 -11.66
C ARG A 622 18.16 -13.80 -12.93
N GLU A 623 18.86 -14.93 -12.89
CA GLU A 623 19.45 -15.53 -14.09
C GLU A 623 18.39 -15.86 -15.14
N VAL A 624 17.29 -16.53 -14.75
CA VAL A 624 16.14 -16.81 -15.63
C VAL A 624 15.60 -15.52 -16.25
N LYS A 625 15.36 -14.49 -15.43
CA LYS A 625 14.81 -13.21 -15.90
C LYS A 625 15.80 -12.41 -16.76
N SER A 626 17.11 -12.68 -16.68
CA SER A 626 18.15 -11.98 -17.46
C SER A 626 18.42 -12.54 -18.86
N LYS A 627 18.12 -13.82 -19.11
CA LYS A 627 18.38 -14.50 -20.40
C LYS A 627 17.27 -14.28 -21.40
#